data_AF-A0AAU9ET48-F1
#
_entry.id   AF-A0AAU9ET48-F1
#
_cell.length_a   1.000
_cell.length_b   1.000
_cell.length_c   1.000
_cell.angle_alpha   90.00
_cell.angle_beta   90.00
_cell.angle_gamma   90.00
#
_symmetry.space_group_name_H-M   'P 1'
#
loop_
_entity.id
_entity.type
_entity.pdbx_description
1 polymer ?
#
loop_
_entity_poly.entity_id
_entity_poly.type
_entity_poly.pdbx_seq_one_letter_code
_entity_poly.pdbx_strand_id
1 'polypeptide(L)' 'MSWDDVDNKVKKKIDAEFVSCNEEYELRYIFQIIKEEYPYLSDSTIWAALRHCCREIPAPRPRHRYMQCVRITLGK' A
#
# COMPACT_ATOMS: atom_id res chain seq x y z
N MET A 1 8.97 -4.22 14.58
CA MET A 1 7.91 -4.82 13.75
C MET A 1 8.35 -4.61 12.32
N SER A 2 8.89 -5.68 11.73
CA SER A 2 9.37 -5.72 10.35
C SER A 2 8.17 -5.72 9.40
N TRP A 3 8.35 -5.44 8.11
CA TRP A 3 7.31 -5.60 7.07
C TRP A 3 6.58 -6.95 7.15
N ASP A 4 7.27 -7.96 7.66
CA ASP A 4 6.77 -9.32 7.83
C ASP A 4 5.69 -9.44 8.93
N ASP A 5 5.60 -8.50 9.87
CA ASP A 5 4.58 -8.51 10.93
C ASP A 5 3.24 -7.93 10.46
N VAL A 6 3.25 -7.05 9.46
CA VAL A 6 2.03 -6.55 8.81
C VAL A 6 1.36 -7.70 8.05
N ASP A 7 2.13 -8.67 7.58
CA ASP A 7 1.62 -9.90 6.96
C ASP A 7 0.85 -10.78 7.97
N ASN A 8 1.21 -10.73 9.26
CA ASN A 8 0.64 -11.62 10.27
C ASN A 8 -0.64 -11.12 10.97
N LYS A 9 -0.91 -9.81 11.02
CA LYS A 9 -2.18 -9.28 11.61
C LYS A 9 -3.38 -9.34 10.66
N VAL A 10 -3.19 -9.74 9.41
CA VAL A 10 -4.25 -9.97 8.40
C VAL A 10 -4.98 -11.31 8.60
N LYS A 11 -4.66 -12.09 9.64
CA LYS A 11 -5.30 -13.38 9.95
C LYS A 11 -6.78 -13.34 10.38
N LYS A 12 -7.49 -12.20 10.34
CA LYS A 12 -8.93 -12.12 10.64
C LYS A 12 -9.82 -11.56 9.52
N LYS A 13 -9.27 -11.13 8.39
CA LYS A 13 -10.04 -10.76 7.19
C LYS A 13 -9.31 -11.27 5.95
N ILE A 14 -9.50 -12.56 5.74
CA ILE A 14 -9.30 -13.27 4.48
C ILE A 14 -9.83 -12.37 3.33
N ASP A 15 -9.05 -12.25 2.26
CA ASP A 15 -9.39 -11.67 0.94
C ASP A 15 -9.50 -10.14 0.78
N ALA A 16 -8.35 -9.52 0.56
CA ALA A 16 -8.25 -8.69 -0.63
C ALA A 16 -6.88 -8.97 -1.29
N GLU A 17 -6.83 -10.02 -2.12
CA GLU A 17 -5.72 -10.24 -3.08
C GLU A 17 -5.51 -9.01 -3.97
N PHE A 18 -6.46 -8.08 -3.98
CA PHE A 18 -6.50 -6.90 -4.81
C PHE A 18 -6.67 -5.63 -3.98
N VAL A 19 -6.07 -4.52 -4.44
CA VAL A 19 -6.21 -3.20 -3.83
C VAL A 19 -7.32 -2.41 -4.52
N SER A 20 -8.31 -1.98 -3.74
CA SER A 20 -9.38 -1.07 -4.15
C SER A 20 -8.95 0.39 -3.99
N CYS A 21 -8.43 0.96 -5.08
CA CYS A 21 -8.12 2.38 -5.16
C CYS A 21 -9.35 3.31 -5.12
N ASN A 22 -10.56 2.75 -5.24
CA ASN A 22 -11.81 3.49 -5.12
C ASN A 22 -12.26 3.62 -3.66
N GLU A 23 -11.69 2.83 -2.76
CA GLU A 23 -12.01 2.81 -1.35
C GLU A 23 -10.93 3.56 -0.58
N GLU A 24 -11.23 4.81 -0.20
CA GLU A 24 -10.25 5.68 0.45
C GLU A 24 -9.69 5.08 1.76
N TYR A 25 -10.51 4.30 2.49
CA TYR A 25 -10.07 3.65 3.73
C TYR A 25 -8.94 2.64 3.49
N GLU A 26 -8.92 1.94 2.34
CA GLU A 26 -7.88 0.98 2.02
C GLU A 26 -6.55 1.69 1.74
N LEU A 27 -6.60 2.79 0.98
CA LEU A 27 -5.42 3.61 0.73
C LEU A 27 -4.90 4.26 2.02
N ARG A 28 -5.79 4.71 2.91
CA ARG A 28 -5.41 5.24 4.24
C ARG A 28 -4.75 4.17 5.10
N TYR A 29 -5.23 2.93 5.07
CA TYR A 29 -4.62 1.82 5.80
C TYR A 29 -3.20 1.54 5.30
N ILE A 30 -3.00 1.45 3.99
CA ILE A 30 -1.68 1.26 3.38
C ILE A 30 -0.76 2.45 3.69
N PHE A 31 -1.29 3.69 3.61
CA PHE A 31 -0.57 4.90 3.98
C PHE A 31 -0.03 4.83 5.42
N GLN A 32 -0.88 4.45 6.38
CA GLN A 32 -0.47 4.35 7.79
C GLN A 32 0.66 3.34 7.98
N ILE A 33 0.57 2.18 7.34
CA ILE A 33 1.63 1.16 7.37
C ILE A 33 2.96 1.72 6.82
N ILE A 34 2.92 2.36 5.64
CA ILE A 34 4.13 2.93 5.02
C ILE A 34 4.72 4.03 5.91
N LYS A 35 3.86 4.84 6.55
CA LYS A 35 4.29 5.92 7.43
C LYS A 35 4.92 5.41 8.72
N GLU A 36 4.38 4.34 9.30
CA GLU A 36 4.95 3.69 10.49
C GLU A 36 6.35 3.13 10.21
N GLU A 37 6.55 2.55 9.04
CA GLU A 37 7.85 1.99 8.64
C GLU A 37 8.86 3.05 8.17
N TYR A 38 8.39 4.02 7.40
CA TYR A 38 9.21 5.09 6.84
C TYR A 38 8.73 6.46 7.34
N PRO A 39 8.93 6.78 8.64
CA PRO A 39 8.43 8.01 9.23
C PRO A 39 9.04 9.28 8.63
N TYR A 40 10.22 9.14 8.01
CA TYR A 40 10.92 10.22 7.31
C TYR A 40 10.33 10.57 5.93
N LEU A 41 9.50 9.70 5.35
CA LEU A 41 8.81 10.03 4.11
C LEU A 41 7.71 11.05 4.36
N SER A 42 7.61 12.03 3.47
CA SER A 42 6.55 13.03 3.57
C SER A 42 5.20 12.41 3.20
N ASP A 43 4.14 12.91 3.84
CA ASP A 43 2.78 12.40 3.61
C ASP A 43 2.38 12.57 2.13
N SER A 44 2.78 13.70 1.53
CA SER A 44 2.53 13.96 0.11
C SER A 44 3.24 12.97 -0.80
N THR A 45 4.47 12.55 -0.47
CA THR A 45 5.21 11.53 -1.23
C THR A 45 4.49 10.18 -1.19
N ILE A 46 4.03 9.75 -0.01
CA ILE A 46 3.32 8.46 0.14
C ILE A 46 2.00 8.49 -0.64
N TRP A 47 1.21 9.56 -0.47
CA TRP A 47 -0.06 9.71 -1.21
C TRP A 47 0.13 9.79 -2.72
N ALA A 48 1.19 10.46 -3.18
CA ALA A 48 1.52 10.50 -4.60
C ALA A 48 1.84 9.10 -5.13
N ALA A 49 2.64 8.31 -4.40
CA ALA A 49 2.98 6.94 -4.79
C ALA A 49 1.75 6.03 -4.86
N LEU A 50 0.87 6.08 -3.86
CA LEU A 50 -0.37 5.30 -3.85
C LEU A 50 -1.25 5.63 -5.06
N ARG A 51 -1.51 6.92 -5.30
CA ARG A 51 -2.34 7.37 -6.44
C ARG A 51 -1.71 7.04 -7.78
N HIS A 52 -0.38 7.10 -7.88
CA HIS A 52 0.35 6.70 -9.07
C HIS A 52 0.11 5.22 -9.37
N CYS A 53 0.33 4.34 -8.39
CA CYS A 53 0.13 2.90 -8.56
C CYS A 53 -1.32 2.49 -8.81
N CYS A 54 -2.29 3.29 -8.34
CA CYS A 54 -3.70 3.12 -8.67
C CYS A 54 -4.03 3.33 -10.16
N ARG A 55 -3.25 4.16 -10.85
CA ARG A 55 -3.36 4.43 -12.28
C ARG A 55 -2.55 3.46 -13.11
N GLU A 56 -1.36 3.09 -12.62
CA GLU A 56 -0.44 2.19 -13.30
C GLU A 56 -0.96 0.75 -13.37
N ILE A 57 -1.62 0.29 -12.30
CA ILE A 57 -2.14 -1.06 -12.22
C ILE A 57 -3.65 -1.01 -12.45
N PRO A 58 -4.15 -1.55 -13.59
CA PRO A 58 -5.58 -1.64 -13.84
C PRO A 58 -6.24 -2.65 -12.89
N ALA A 59 -7.55 -2.47 -12.66
CA ALA A 59 -8.32 -3.46 -11.91
C ALA A 59 -8.43 -4.79 -12.69
N PRO A 60 -8.42 -5.96 -12.01
CA PRO A 60 -8.25 -6.13 -10.56
C PRO A 60 -6.77 -5.98 -10.17
N ARG A 61 -6.48 -5.13 -9.16
CA ARG A 61 -5.11 -4.65 -8.85
C ARG A 61 -4.40 -5.55 -7.86
N PRO A 62 -3.56 -6.52 -8.26
CA PRO A 62 -3.06 -7.52 -7.31
C PRO A 62 -2.19 -6.84 -6.26
N ARG A 63 -2.41 -7.14 -4.99
CA ARG A 63 -1.78 -6.47 -3.85
C ARG A 63 -0.26 -6.54 -3.92
N HIS A 64 0.29 -7.69 -4.29
CA HIS A 64 1.74 -7.85 -4.46
C HIS A 64 2.30 -6.91 -5.54
N ARG A 65 1.64 -6.79 -6.70
CA ARG A 65 2.04 -5.86 -7.76
C ARG A 65 1.87 -4.41 -7.34
N TYR A 66 0.78 -4.11 -6.64
CA TYR A 66 0.50 -2.78 -6.13
C TYR A 66 1.57 -2.32 -5.14
N MET A 67 1.87 -3.15 -4.14
CA MET A 67 2.90 -2.87 -3.16
C MET A 67 4.30 -2.79 -3.80
N GLN A 68 4.58 -3.61 -4.81
CA GLN A 68 5.82 -3.52 -5.59
C GLN A 68 5.93 -2.18 -6.34
N CYS A 69 4.86 -1.74 -7.01
CA CYS A 69 4.82 -0.42 -7.65
C CYS A 69 5.07 0.69 -6.63
N VAL A 70 4.44 0.62 -5.46
CA VAL A 70 4.60 1.63 -4.41
C VAL A 70 6.05 1.69 -3.92
N ARG A 71 6.68 0.53 -3.68
CA ARG A 71 8.10 0.44 -3.30
C ARG A 71 9.03 1.07 -4.34
N ILE A 72 8.85 0.71 -5.62
CA ILE A 72 9.63 1.29 -6.73
C ILE A 72 9.44 2.81 -6.78
N THR A 73 8.20 3.29 -6.64
CA THR A 73 7.87 4.73 -6.69
C THR A 73 8.47 5.49 -5.50
N LEU A 74 8.57 4.86 -4.33
CA LEU A 74 9.18 5.43 -3.13
C LEU A 74 10.71 5.26 -3.07
N GLY A 75 11.30 4.54 -4.03
CA GLY A 75 12.73 4.20 -4.03
C GLY A 75 13.12 3.32 -2.83
N LYS A 76 12.30 2.31 -2.52
CA LYS A 76 12.48 1.34 -1.43
C LYS A 76 12.58 -0.08 -1.95
#